data_AF-A0AAD8PFI5-F1
#
_entry.id   AF-A0AAD8PFI5-F1
#
_cell.length_a   1.000
_cell.length_b   1.000
_cell.length_c   1.000
_cell.angle_alpha   90.00
_cell.angle_beta   90.00
_cell.angle_gamma   90.00
#
_symmetry.space_group_name_H-M   'P 1'
#
loop_
_entity.id
_entity.type
_entity.pdbx_description
1 polymer ?
#
loop_
_entity_poly.entity_id
_entity_poly.type
_entity_poly.pdbx_seq_one_letter_code
_entity_poly.pdbx_strand_id
1 'polypeptide(L)'
;MSVGSSLTAFRRSVRYRLGRMYNSFHYSQSNNKYVMLFVFPGVMWYTRYRAETKLGYRLYIAPTAGGPIDYEGEIDASSLMKEAEGPKEDTVSMLLKGLNYVDDTIVGAWNKLQGKKELIDGFKNGKKVYLEDSATVGDLKKMVYGKDALAYADVLVGCKGRVMQNDDNLALSTRAFCKRDPRIVLWRDP
;
A
#
# COMPACT_ATOMS: atom_id res chain seq x y z
N MET A 1 33.06 49.28 13.70
CA MET A 1 32.67 47.86 13.73
C MET A 1 31.64 47.65 12.63
N SER A 2 31.99 46.87 11.59
CA SER A 2 31.13 46.70 10.41
C SER A 2 29.83 46.00 10.81
N VAL A 3 28.70 46.70 10.64
CA VAL A 3 27.36 46.18 10.87
C VAL A 3 27.04 45.22 9.73
N GLY A 4 27.50 43.98 9.85
CA GLY A 4 27.05 42.91 8.97
C GLY A 4 25.55 42.74 9.17
N SER A 5 24.76 43.00 8.13
CA SER A 5 23.31 42.74 8.11
C SER A 5 23.03 41.35 8.70
N SER A 6 22.01 41.26 9.56
CA SER A 6 21.56 40.01 10.19
C SER A 6 21.30 38.90 9.17
N LEU A 7 20.89 39.28 7.96
CA LEU A 7 20.66 38.39 6.83
C LEU A 7 21.96 37.78 6.29
N THR A 8 23.05 38.55 6.28
CA THR A 8 24.39 38.07 5.90
C THR A 8 24.95 37.10 6.94
N ALA A 9 24.75 37.38 8.23
CA ALA A 9 25.12 36.48 9.31
C ALA A 9 24.32 35.16 9.27
N PHE A 10 23.00 35.25 9.03
CA PHE A 10 22.14 34.08 8.85
C PHE A 10 22.56 33.23 7.65
N ARG A 11 22.80 33.84 6.49
CA ARG A 11 23.30 33.14 5.29
C ARG A 11 24.62 32.43 5.54
N ARG A 12 25.56 33.07 6.24
CA ARG A 12 26.84 32.46 6.63
C ARG A 12 26.63 31.26 7.56
N SER A 13 25.71 31.36 8.51
CA SER A 13 25.36 30.28 9.43
C SER A 13 24.73 29.08 8.72
N VAL A 14 23.77 29.32 7.81
CA VAL A 14 23.15 28.26 7.01
C VAL A 14 24.18 27.56 6.13
N ARG A 15 25.04 28.32 5.43
CA ARG A 15 26.10 27.76 4.58
C ARG A 15 27.10 26.93 5.39
N TYR A 16 27.48 27.39 6.58
CA TYR A 16 28.34 26.63 7.48
C TYR A 16 27.68 25.32 7.93
N ARG A 17 26.41 25.35 8.34
CA ARG A 17 25.66 24.16 8.75
C ARG A 17 25.51 23.15 7.61
N LEU A 18 25.13 23.61 6.41
CA LEU A 18 25.01 22.75 5.23
C LEU A 18 26.35 22.13 4.83
N GLY A 19 27.44 22.92 4.86
CA GLY A 19 28.78 22.40 4.60
C GLY A 19 29.20 21.34 5.63
N ARG A 20 28.89 21.56 6.91
CA ARG A 20 29.18 20.58 7.97
C ARG A 20 28.34 19.31 7.82
N MET A 21 27.05 19.43 7.47
CA MET A 21 26.17 18.29 7.20
C MET A 21 26.67 17.46 6.01
N TYR A 22 27.06 18.12 4.91
CA TYR A 22 27.60 17.44 3.74
C TYR A 22 28.89 16.69 4.06
N ASN A 23 29.83 17.32 4.76
CA ASN A 23 31.08 16.67 5.16
C ASN A 23 30.81 15.46 6.08
N SER A 24 29.89 15.61 7.05
CA SER A 24 29.48 14.50 7.92
C SER A 24 28.84 13.35 7.13
N PHE A 25 28.06 13.66 6.09
CA PHE A 25 27.44 12.65 5.23
C PHE A 25 28.48 11.97 4.33
N HIS A 26 29.43 12.72 3.77
CA HIS A 26 30.47 12.20 2.88
C HIS A 26 31.34 11.14 3.59
N TYR A 27 31.78 11.45 4.81
CA TYR A 27 32.63 10.56 5.63
C TYR A 27 31.86 9.51 6.45
N SER A 28 30.57 9.31 6.19
CA SER A 28 29.77 8.26 6.84
C SER A 28 29.75 6.94 6.05
N GLN A 29 29.49 5.83 6.75
CA GLN A 29 29.43 4.49 6.17
C GLN A 29 28.35 4.39 5.08
N SER A 30 28.75 3.94 3.88
CA SER A 30 27.87 3.89 2.70
C SER A 30 26.65 2.98 2.88
N ASN A 31 26.80 1.85 3.57
CA ASN A 31 25.72 0.89 3.77
C ASN A 31 24.54 1.48 4.55
N ASN A 32 24.82 2.32 5.56
CA ASN A 32 23.77 2.84 6.45
C ASN A 32 23.27 4.24 6.05
N LYS A 33 24.14 5.08 5.49
CA LYS A 33 23.84 6.51 5.30
C LYS A 33 22.65 6.79 4.41
N TYR A 34 22.45 6.01 3.34
CA TYR A 34 21.33 6.22 2.42
C TYR A 34 20.01 5.74 3.01
N VAL A 35 20.01 4.61 3.71
CA VAL A 35 18.80 4.05 4.34
C VAL A 35 18.31 4.97 5.44
N MET A 36 19.20 5.41 6.33
CA MET A 36 18.84 6.26 7.46
C MET A 36 18.43 7.67 7.05
N LEU A 37 19.06 8.26 6.04
CA LEU A 37 18.79 9.65 5.65
C LEU A 37 17.61 9.79 4.68
N PHE A 38 17.43 8.85 3.77
CA PHE A 38 16.41 8.97 2.72
C PHE A 38 15.29 7.96 2.86
N VAL A 39 15.59 6.69 3.11
CA VAL A 39 14.56 5.63 3.11
C VAL A 39 13.64 5.76 4.32
N PHE A 40 14.17 5.77 5.56
CA PHE A 40 13.31 5.86 6.74
C PHE A 40 12.52 7.16 6.83
N PRO A 41 13.11 8.36 6.61
CA PRO A 41 12.34 9.59 6.61
C PRO A 41 11.31 9.63 5.49
N GLY A 42 11.63 9.09 4.30
CA GLY A 42 10.69 8.98 3.19
C GLY A 42 9.49 8.08 3.50
N VAL A 43 9.73 6.91 4.10
CA VAL A 43 8.65 5.99 4.52
C VAL A 43 7.83 6.59 5.67
N MET A 44 8.47 7.19 6.67
CA MET A 44 7.78 7.86 7.77
C MET A 44 6.92 9.02 7.27
N TRP A 45 7.45 9.84 6.34
CA TRP A 45 6.70 10.91 5.71
C TRP A 45 5.50 10.36 4.94
N TYR A 46 5.71 9.37 4.07
CA TYR A 46 4.65 8.79 3.25
C TYR A 46 3.54 8.15 4.11
N THR A 47 3.91 7.37 5.13
CA THR A 47 2.94 6.71 6.01
C THR A 47 2.17 7.73 6.84
N ARG A 48 2.84 8.76 7.37
CA ARG A 48 2.18 9.84 8.12
C ARG A 48 1.26 10.66 7.23
N TYR A 49 1.75 11.10 6.07
CA TYR A 49 0.98 11.86 5.09
C TYR A 49 -0.27 11.09 4.66
N ARG A 50 -0.13 9.80 4.31
CA ARG A 50 -1.27 8.94 3.94
C ARG A 50 -2.26 8.77 5.09
N ALA A 51 -1.79 8.63 6.33
CA ALA A 51 -2.65 8.43 7.49
C ALA A 51 -3.40 9.70 7.92
N GLU A 52 -2.85 10.89 7.69
CA GLU A 52 -3.48 12.17 8.02
C GLU A 52 -4.39 12.72 6.92
N THR A 53 -4.02 12.53 5.64
CA THR A 53 -4.73 13.16 4.51
C THR A 53 -5.83 12.29 3.91
N LYS A 54 -5.77 10.96 4.08
CA LYS A 54 -6.75 10.03 3.50
C LYS A 54 -7.58 9.34 4.58
N LEU A 55 -8.86 9.12 4.27
CA LEU A 55 -9.76 8.38 5.15
C LEU A 55 -9.54 6.87 4.99
N GLY A 56 -9.41 6.18 6.13
CA GLY A 56 -9.18 4.74 6.19
C GLY A 56 -10.47 3.96 6.48
N TYR A 57 -10.78 2.98 5.64
CA TYR A 57 -11.93 2.09 5.76
C TYR A 57 -11.47 0.64 5.93
N ARG A 58 -12.21 -0.16 6.70
CA ARG A 58 -11.98 -1.61 6.81
C ARG A 58 -12.99 -2.33 5.92
N LEU A 59 -12.50 -3.10 4.97
CA LEU A 59 -13.33 -3.82 4.00
C LEU A 59 -13.57 -5.26 4.45
N TYR A 60 -14.81 -5.72 4.27
CA TYR A 60 -15.24 -7.09 4.47
C TYR A 60 -16.03 -7.53 3.25
N ILE A 61 -15.77 -8.72 2.74
CA ILE A 61 -16.47 -9.30 1.59
C ILE A 61 -17.18 -10.55 2.08
N ALA A 62 -18.50 -10.58 1.90
CA ALA A 62 -19.31 -11.76 2.15
C ALA A 62 -19.08 -12.79 1.02
N PRO A 63 -19.18 -14.10 1.32
CA PRO A 63 -19.00 -15.13 0.30
C PRO A 63 -19.98 -14.99 -0.88
N THR A 64 -21.16 -14.43 -0.64
CA THR A 64 -22.18 -14.18 -1.69
C THR A 64 -21.73 -13.17 -2.75
N ALA A 65 -20.81 -12.25 -2.41
CA ALA A 65 -20.35 -11.19 -3.30
C ALA A 65 -19.28 -11.62 -4.32
N GLY A 66 -18.90 -12.91 -4.34
CA GLY A 66 -18.04 -13.49 -5.37
C GLY A 66 -16.64 -12.87 -5.45
N GLY A 67 -16.00 -12.59 -4.31
CA GLY A 67 -14.61 -12.13 -4.24
C GLY A 67 -13.62 -13.27 -3.93
N PRO A 68 -12.30 -13.02 -4.07
CA PRO A 68 -11.26 -13.95 -3.62
C PRO A 68 -11.39 -14.12 -2.11
N ILE A 69 -11.95 -15.24 -1.70
CA ILE A 69 -12.23 -15.53 -0.31
C ILE A 69 -11.03 -16.24 0.31
N ASP A 70 -10.54 -15.69 1.43
CA ASP A 70 -9.47 -16.27 2.27
C ASP A 70 -9.73 -17.72 2.72
N TYR A 71 -10.96 -18.21 2.62
CA TYR A 71 -11.34 -19.52 3.14
C TYR A 71 -10.92 -20.68 2.23
N GLU A 72 -10.72 -20.46 0.93
CA GLU A 72 -10.35 -21.55 0.01
C GLU A 72 -8.88 -21.95 0.20
N GLY A 73 -7.99 -20.98 0.41
CA GLY A 73 -6.55 -21.24 0.60
C GLY A 73 -6.16 -21.86 1.95
N GLU A 74 -6.93 -21.65 3.02
CA GLU A 74 -6.70 -22.35 4.30
C GLU A 74 -7.04 -23.84 4.23
N ILE A 75 -7.96 -24.24 3.34
CA ILE A 75 -8.31 -25.65 3.10
C ILE A 75 -7.17 -26.34 2.34
N ASP A 76 -6.61 -25.68 1.31
CA ASP A 76 -5.56 -26.25 0.44
C ASP A 76 -4.14 -26.22 1.03
N ALA A 77 -3.79 -25.25 1.88
CA ALA A 77 -2.47 -25.22 2.52
C ALA A 77 -2.26 -26.38 3.51
N SER A 78 -3.33 -26.87 4.13
CA SER A 78 -3.28 -28.01 5.05
C SER A 78 -3.02 -29.35 4.34
N SER A 79 -3.41 -29.47 3.07
CA SER A 79 -3.23 -30.68 2.25
C SER A 79 -1.87 -30.71 1.55
N LEU A 80 -1.29 -29.54 1.22
CA LEU A 80 -0.01 -29.43 0.52
C LEU A 80 1.23 -29.61 1.41
N MET A 81 1.15 -29.44 2.73
CA MET A 81 2.31 -29.66 3.63
C MET A 81 2.73 -31.14 3.80
N LYS A 82 2.05 -32.09 3.15
CA LYS A 82 2.34 -33.53 3.25
C LYS A 82 3.31 -34.07 2.19
N GLU A 83 3.59 -33.32 1.14
CA GLU A 83 4.36 -33.82 -0.02
C GLU A 83 5.39 -32.79 -0.50
N ALA A 84 6.61 -32.78 0.06
CA ALA A 84 7.84 -32.49 -0.68
C ALA A 84 9.06 -32.30 0.26
N GLU A 85 9.85 -33.36 0.46
CA GLU A 85 11.26 -33.24 0.80
C GLU A 85 12.09 -34.19 -0.09
N GLY A 86 13.10 -33.65 -0.81
CA GLY A 86 14.15 -34.40 -1.52
C GLY A 86 14.97 -33.53 -2.52
N PRO A 87 16.30 -33.73 -2.69
CA PRO A 87 17.28 -32.61 -2.76
C PRO A 87 18.29 -32.53 -3.94
N LYS A 88 18.82 -31.29 -4.14
CA LYS A 88 20.18 -30.76 -4.51
C LYS A 88 20.97 -31.07 -5.82
N GLU A 89 21.52 -30.00 -6.44
CA GLU A 89 22.90 -29.76 -6.99
C GLU A 89 22.92 -28.61 -8.04
N ASP A 90 23.95 -27.78 -8.29
CA ASP A 90 24.86 -27.02 -7.43
C ASP A 90 25.51 -25.81 -8.19
N THR A 91 25.49 -24.66 -7.52
CA THR A 91 26.44 -23.52 -7.49
C THR A 91 26.90 -22.69 -8.71
N VAL A 92 27.16 -23.20 -9.92
CA VAL A 92 27.75 -22.33 -11.00
C VAL A 92 26.70 -21.55 -11.78
N SER A 93 25.47 -22.09 -11.87
CA SER A 93 24.32 -21.37 -12.46
C SER A 93 23.79 -20.24 -11.57
N MET A 94 24.16 -20.18 -10.29
CA MET A 94 23.59 -19.26 -9.29
C MET A 94 24.05 -17.81 -9.43
N LEU A 95 25.25 -17.52 -9.93
CA LEU A 95 25.73 -16.13 -10.06
C LEU A 95 25.22 -15.45 -11.34
N LEU A 96 25.20 -16.19 -12.46
CA LEU A 96 24.60 -15.71 -13.72
C LEU A 96 23.06 -15.68 -13.64
N LYS A 97 22.44 -16.68 -13.00
CA LYS A 97 21.04 -16.55 -12.58
C LYS A 97 20.89 -15.42 -11.58
N GLY A 98 21.81 -15.20 -10.65
CA GLY A 98 21.73 -14.10 -9.68
C GLY A 98 21.71 -12.72 -10.33
N LEU A 99 22.56 -12.46 -11.31
CA LEU A 99 22.59 -11.19 -12.03
C LEU A 99 21.38 -10.99 -12.95
N ASN A 100 21.00 -11.99 -13.74
CA ASN A 100 19.83 -11.91 -14.61
C ASN A 100 18.51 -11.97 -13.82
N TYR A 101 18.47 -12.71 -12.71
CA TYR A 101 17.35 -12.72 -11.76
C TYR A 101 17.25 -11.39 -11.05
N VAL A 102 18.34 -10.75 -10.66
CA VAL A 102 18.26 -9.42 -10.04
C VAL A 102 17.78 -8.38 -11.05
N ASP A 103 18.19 -8.44 -12.32
CA ASP A 103 17.69 -7.49 -13.33
C ASP A 103 16.22 -7.78 -13.71
N ASP A 104 15.84 -9.04 -13.96
CA ASP A 104 14.44 -9.42 -14.22
C ASP A 104 13.54 -9.31 -12.98
N THR A 105 14.05 -9.47 -11.76
CA THR A 105 13.28 -9.22 -10.54
C THR A 105 13.22 -7.76 -10.19
N ILE A 106 14.22 -6.93 -10.49
CA ILE A 106 14.12 -5.49 -10.23
C ILE A 106 13.24 -4.83 -11.28
N VAL A 107 13.44 -5.12 -12.57
CA VAL A 107 12.60 -4.61 -13.67
C VAL A 107 11.21 -5.25 -13.63
N GLY A 108 11.11 -6.55 -13.36
CA GLY A 108 9.85 -7.24 -13.15
C GLY A 108 9.14 -6.81 -11.86
N ALA A 109 9.85 -6.53 -10.76
CA ALA A 109 9.25 -5.93 -9.57
C ALA A 109 8.84 -4.49 -9.83
N TRP A 110 9.59 -3.70 -10.62
CA TRP A 110 9.20 -2.34 -11.01
C TRP A 110 7.95 -2.34 -11.89
N ASN A 111 7.85 -3.25 -12.86
CA ASN A 111 6.67 -3.43 -13.70
C ASN A 111 5.50 -4.04 -12.92
N LYS A 112 5.76 -4.90 -11.93
CA LYS A 112 4.76 -5.45 -10.98
C LYS A 112 4.34 -4.45 -9.89
N LEU A 113 5.16 -3.44 -9.62
CA LEU A 113 4.87 -2.27 -8.77
C LEU A 113 4.08 -1.20 -9.54
N GLN A 114 4.35 -1.03 -10.84
CA GLN A 114 3.61 -0.12 -11.72
C GLN A 114 2.28 -0.71 -12.22
N GLY A 115 2.21 -2.04 -12.37
CA GLY A 115 0.94 -2.74 -12.55
C GLY A 115 0.08 -2.48 -11.32
N LYS A 116 -1.03 -1.77 -11.47
CA LYS A 116 -2.06 -1.63 -10.44
C LYS A 116 -2.53 -3.04 -10.07
N LYS A 117 -1.89 -3.68 -9.09
CA LYS A 117 -2.38 -4.95 -8.56
C LYS A 117 -3.79 -4.69 -8.05
N GLU A 118 -4.74 -5.40 -8.65
CA GLU A 118 -6.10 -5.44 -8.16
C GLU A 118 -6.05 -5.86 -6.69
N LEU A 119 -6.85 -5.24 -5.82
CA LEU A 119 -6.83 -5.50 -4.37
C LEU A 119 -7.20 -6.96 -4.01
N ILE A 120 -7.59 -7.72 -5.02
CA ILE A 120 -8.08 -9.10 -5.12
C ILE A 120 -7.00 -10.13 -4.76
N ASP A 121 -5.78 -9.98 -5.29
CA ASP A 121 -4.72 -10.98 -5.08
C ASP A 121 -4.24 -10.94 -3.61
N GLY A 122 -4.69 -11.90 -2.80
CA GLY A 122 -4.46 -11.98 -1.35
C GLY A 122 -5.33 -11.02 -0.51
N PHE A 123 -6.58 -10.78 -0.91
CA PHE A 123 -7.51 -9.99 -0.11
C PHE A 123 -7.88 -10.70 1.20
N LYS A 124 -7.56 -10.06 2.33
CA LYS A 124 -8.02 -10.50 3.65
C LYS A 124 -9.15 -9.68 4.22
N ASN A 125 -10.12 -10.34 4.83
CA ASN A 125 -11.21 -9.64 5.51
C ASN A 125 -10.68 -8.75 6.63
N GLY A 126 -11.16 -7.50 6.69
CA GLY A 126 -10.67 -6.47 7.61
C GLY A 126 -9.47 -5.66 7.10
N LYS A 127 -9.04 -5.86 5.85
CA LYS A 127 -7.97 -5.06 5.21
C LYS A 127 -8.33 -3.58 5.21
N LYS A 128 -7.37 -2.74 5.65
CA LYS A 128 -7.53 -1.28 5.70
C LYS A 128 -7.18 -0.67 4.35
N VAL A 129 -8.14 0.02 3.74
CA VAL A 129 -7.97 0.74 2.47
C VAL A 129 -8.11 2.23 2.73
N TYR A 130 -7.24 3.03 2.09
CA TYR A 130 -7.24 4.48 2.22
C TYR A 130 -7.76 5.08 0.92
N LEU A 131 -8.83 5.86 1.02
CA LEU A 131 -9.49 6.48 -0.12
C LEU A 131 -9.51 7.99 0.05
N GLU A 132 -9.74 8.67 -1.07
CA GLU A 132 -9.91 10.12 -1.11
C GLU A 132 -11.35 10.50 -0.74
N ASP A 133 -11.52 11.72 -0.25
CA ASP A 133 -12.81 12.20 0.29
C ASP A 133 -13.89 12.34 -0.79
N SER A 134 -13.49 12.41 -2.06
CA SER A 134 -14.40 12.45 -3.22
C SER A 134 -14.72 11.07 -3.80
N ALA A 135 -14.17 9.98 -3.25
CA ALA A 135 -14.36 8.65 -3.80
C ALA A 135 -15.82 8.18 -3.65
N THR A 136 -16.37 7.63 -4.72
CA THR A 136 -17.71 7.05 -4.73
C THR A 136 -17.69 5.58 -4.34
N VAL A 137 -18.86 5.03 -4.00
CA VAL A 137 -19.03 3.59 -3.80
C VAL A 137 -18.72 2.80 -5.08
N GLY A 138 -19.05 3.35 -6.25
CA GLY A 138 -18.68 2.78 -7.54
C GLY A 138 -17.17 2.69 -7.75
N ASP A 139 -16.42 3.70 -7.34
CA ASP A 139 -14.95 3.67 -7.40
C ASP A 139 -14.39 2.61 -6.45
N LEU A 140 -14.97 2.47 -5.25
CA LEU A 140 -14.60 1.39 -4.33
C LEU A 140 -14.78 0.01 -4.97
N LYS A 141 -15.92 -0.24 -5.64
CA LYS A 141 -16.14 -1.49 -6.36
C LYS A 141 -15.11 -1.73 -7.47
N LYS A 142 -14.78 -0.70 -8.25
CA LYS A 142 -13.73 -0.78 -9.28
C LYS A 142 -12.35 -1.09 -8.69
N MET A 143 -12.05 -0.57 -7.50
CA MET A 143 -10.81 -0.87 -6.80
C MET A 143 -10.78 -2.30 -6.24
N VAL A 144 -11.92 -2.78 -5.73
CA VAL A 144 -12.04 -4.12 -5.18
C VAL A 144 -12.06 -5.18 -6.28
N TYR A 145 -12.82 -5.01 -7.36
CA TYR A 145 -13.03 -6.01 -8.40
C TYR A 145 -12.23 -5.77 -9.69
N GLY A 146 -11.45 -4.68 -9.77
CA GLY A 146 -10.57 -4.44 -10.91
C GLY A 146 -11.32 -4.31 -12.24
N LYS A 147 -10.83 -5.02 -13.27
CA LYS A 147 -11.44 -5.03 -14.61
C LYS A 147 -12.82 -5.68 -14.66
N ASP A 148 -13.12 -6.55 -13.70
CA ASP A 148 -14.38 -7.32 -13.65
C ASP A 148 -15.50 -6.58 -12.91
N ALA A 149 -15.27 -5.31 -12.52
CA ALA A 149 -16.25 -4.52 -11.76
C ALA A 149 -17.64 -4.41 -12.41
N LEU A 150 -17.72 -4.54 -13.74
CA LEU A 150 -19.00 -4.56 -14.48
C LEU A 150 -19.80 -5.85 -14.26
N ALA A 151 -19.12 -6.98 -14.05
CA ALA A 151 -19.76 -8.27 -13.76
C ALA A 151 -20.36 -8.30 -12.34
N TYR A 152 -19.84 -7.47 -11.44
CA TYR A 152 -20.27 -7.35 -10.04
C TYR A 152 -21.13 -6.10 -9.78
N ALA A 153 -21.91 -5.66 -10.77
CA ALA A 153 -22.79 -4.50 -10.64
C ALA A 153 -23.87 -4.70 -9.55
N ASP A 154 -24.28 -5.95 -9.35
CA ASP A 154 -25.30 -6.41 -8.41
C ASP A 154 -24.83 -6.47 -6.95
N VAL A 155 -23.52 -6.41 -6.69
CA VAL A 155 -22.97 -6.43 -5.34
C VAL A 155 -23.39 -5.17 -4.59
N LEU A 156 -23.99 -5.32 -3.43
CA LEU A 156 -24.35 -4.22 -2.55
C LEU A 156 -23.18 -3.87 -1.65
N VAL A 157 -23.03 -2.58 -1.36
CA VAL A 157 -22.04 -2.06 -0.42
C VAL A 157 -22.79 -1.37 0.70
N GLY A 158 -22.37 -1.61 1.93
CA GLY A 158 -23.04 -1.00 3.06
C GLY A 158 -22.23 -0.99 4.33
N CYS A 159 -22.78 -0.32 5.32
CA CYS A 159 -22.16 -0.17 6.63
C CYS A 159 -23.25 -0.32 7.71
N LYS A 160 -22.97 -1.12 8.74
CA LYS A 160 -23.91 -1.35 9.86
C LYS A 160 -25.33 -1.75 9.39
N GLY A 161 -25.42 -2.60 8.36
CA GLY A 161 -26.68 -3.08 7.78
C GLY A 161 -27.44 -2.07 6.91
N ARG A 162 -26.85 -0.90 6.60
CA ARG A 162 -27.45 0.09 5.68
C ARG A 162 -26.73 0.05 4.33
N VAL A 163 -27.52 -0.05 3.26
CA VAL A 163 -27.02 -0.08 1.88
C VAL A 163 -26.70 1.34 1.41
N MET A 164 -25.61 1.47 0.64
CA MET A 164 -25.18 2.70 -0.02
C MET A 164 -25.40 2.56 -1.54
N GLN A 165 -25.74 3.66 -2.21
CA GLN A 165 -25.87 3.68 -3.67
C GLN A 165 -24.50 3.83 -4.33
N ASN A 166 -24.36 3.41 -5.59
CA ASN A 166 -23.08 3.44 -6.31
C ASN A 166 -22.54 4.86 -6.51
N ASP A 167 -23.43 5.83 -6.71
CA ASP A 167 -23.08 7.24 -6.96
C ASP A 167 -22.89 8.04 -5.67
N ASP A 168 -23.18 7.44 -4.52
CA ASP A 168 -22.98 8.10 -3.23
C ASP A 168 -21.49 8.30 -2.96
N ASN A 169 -21.17 9.45 -2.37
CA ASN A 169 -19.85 9.69 -1.82
C ASN A 169 -19.65 8.82 -0.56
N LEU A 170 -18.61 7.99 -0.58
CA LEU A 170 -18.34 7.02 0.47
C LEU A 170 -18.07 7.69 1.83
N ALA A 171 -17.38 8.83 1.84
CA ALA A 171 -17.07 9.56 3.07
C ALA A 171 -18.33 10.14 3.73
N LEU A 172 -19.27 10.64 2.92
CA LEU A 172 -20.55 11.18 3.41
C LEU A 172 -21.47 10.06 3.90
N SER A 173 -21.59 8.97 3.13
CA SER A 173 -22.43 7.82 3.49
C SER A 173 -21.93 7.13 4.75
N THR A 174 -20.61 6.96 4.92
CA THR A 174 -20.04 6.40 6.15
C THR A 174 -20.23 7.33 7.35
N ARG A 175 -20.13 8.65 7.16
CA ARG A 175 -20.45 9.62 8.22
C ARG A 175 -21.91 9.55 8.65
N ALA A 176 -22.84 9.34 7.72
CA ALA A 176 -24.27 9.25 7.99
C ALA A 176 -24.68 7.91 8.62
N PHE A 177 -24.18 6.79 8.10
CA PHE A 177 -24.60 5.45 8.51
C PHE A 177 -23.78 4.86 9.66
N CYS A 178 -22.46 5.09 9.68
CA CYS A 178 -21.54 4.46 10.61
C CYS A 178 -20.45 5.41 11.11
N LYS A 179 -20.89 6.47 11.79
CA LYS A 179 -20.03 7.48 12.42
C LYS A 179 -18.94 6.84 13.28
N ARG A 180 -17.68 7.09 12.90
CA ARG A 180 -16.43 6.62 13.57
C ARG A 180 -16.17 5.11 13.54
N ASP A 181 -17.02 4.31 12.89
CA ASP A 181 -16.78 2.86 12.72
C ASP A 181 -16.89 2.47 11.24
N PRO A 182 -15.87 2.80 10.41
CA PRO A 182 -15.91 2.63 8.96
C PRO A 182 -15.65 1.17 8.54
N ARG A 183 -16.53 0.25 8.95
CA ARG A 183 -16.53 -1.15 8.53
C ARG A 183 -17.51 -1.32 7.37
N ILE A 184 -16.96 -1.39 6.17
CA ILE A 184 -17.75 -1.55 4.95
C ILE A 184 -17.82 -3.03 4.63
N VAL A 185 -19.03 -3.50 4.36
CA VAL A 185 -19.32 -4.87 3.94
C VAL A 185 -19.81 -4.86 2.51
N LEU A 186 -19.30 -5.78 1.69
CA LEU A 186 -19.78 -6.07 0.36
C LEU A 186 -20.53 -7.41 0.40
N TRP A 187 -21.78 -7.44 -0.05
CA TRP A 187 -22.60 -8.65 -0.13
C TRP A 187 -23.46 -8.64 -1.39
N ARG A 188 -24.13 -9.75 -1.68
CA ARG A 188 -25.08 -9.87 -2.78
C ARG A 188 -26.38 -10.30 -2.14
N ASP A 189 -27.48 -9.63 -2.49
CA ASP A 189 -28.81 -10.08 -2.09
C ASP A 189 -29.19 -11.29 -2.95
N PRO A 190 -29.70 -12.39 -2.36
CA PRO A 190 -30.08 -13.58 -3.11
C PRO A 190 -31.24 -13.35 -4.07
#